data_AF-A0A849CFA4-F1
#
_entry.id   AF-A0A849CFA4-F1
#
_cell.length_a   1.000
_cell.length_b   1.000
_cell.length_c   1.000
_cell.angle_alpha   90.00
_cell.angle_beta   90.00
_cell.angle_gamma   90.00
#
_symmetry.space_group_name_H-M   'P 1'
#
loop_
_entity.id
_entity.type
_entity.pdbx_description
1 polymer ?
#
loop_
_entity_poly.entity_id
_entity_poly.type
_entity_poly.pdbx_seq_one_letter_code
_entity_poly.pdbx_strand_id
1 'polypeptide(L)'
;MRSTLDGGDLTHGDGLELAGSTLWAVQNATDTITRWALSDDYTTATRTRHVTDESLGLPTTLVRRDNCTLVVSSQFDKGGPMGPGTPTTPFKVVAVDGI
;
A
#
# COMPACT_ATOMS: atom_id res chain seq x y z
N MET A 1 -0.37 21.13 -7.08
CA MET A 1 -1.69 20.46 -7.22
C MET A 1 -1.86 19.55 -6.02
N ARG A 2 -3.06 19.48 -5.44
CA ARG A 2 -3.39 18.64 -4.27
C ARG A 2 -4.70 17.93 -4.56
N SER A 3 -4.80 16.66 -4.18
CA SER A 3 -6.06 15.91 -4.26
C SER A 3 -6.77 15.94 -2.91
N THR A 4 -8.09 16.13 -2.92
CA THR A 4 -8.95 15.95 -1.75
C THR A 4 -9.22 14.46 -1.58
N LEU A 5 -9.04 13.93 -0.37
CA LEU A 5 -9.31 12.53 -0.06
C LEU A 5 -10.69 12.39 0.57
N ASP A 6 -11.52 11.56 -0.05
CA ASP A 6 -12.85 11.22 0.45
C ASP A 6 -12.88 9.77 0.93
N GLY A 7 -13.49 9.57 2.11
CA GLY A 7 -13.62 8.25 2.71
C GLY A 7 -12.43 7.83 3.57
N GLY A 8 -11.44 8.69 3.81
CA GLY A 8 -10.35 8.53 4.79
C GLY A 8 -9.03 9.15 4.33
N ASP A 9 -7.96 8.94 5.10
CA ASP A 9 -6.60 9.41 4.79
C ASP A 9 -5.67 8.29 4.28
N LEU A 10 -4.49 8.70 3.80
CA LEU A 10 -3.35 7.85 3.45
C LEU A 10 -2.24 7.93 4.52
N THR A 11 -2.62 7.88 5.79
CA THR A 11 -1.66 7.92 6.90
C THR A 11 -0.71 6.74 6.81
N HIS A 12 0.60 6.98 6.96
CA HIS A 12 1.66 5.99 6.72
C HIS A 12 1.71 5.44 5.29
N GLY A 13 1.12 6.14 4.31
CA GLY A 13 1.27 5.79 2.90
C GLY A 13 2.75 5.77 2.49
N ASP A 14 3.15 4.75 1.73
CA ASP A 14 4.54 4.56 1.31
C ASP A 14 4.60 4.26 -0.19
N GLY A 15 4.15 3.08 -0.59
CA GLY A 15 4.07 2.66 -1.98
C GLY A 15 2.74 2.97 -2.64
N LEU A 16 2.79 3.38 -3.91
CA LEU A 16 1.62 3.72 -4.73
C LEU A 16 1.73 3.05 -6.12
N GLU A 17 0.59 2.64 -6.66
CA GLU A 17 0.45 2.26 -8.06
C GLU A 17 -0.81 2.87 -8.66
N LEU A 18 -0.67 3.53 -9.81
CA LEU A 18 -1.76 4.15 -10.54
C LEU A 18 -1.98 3.41 -11.87
N ALA A 19 -3.20 2.95 -12.12
CA ALA A 19 -3.63 2.42 -13.41
C ALA A 19 -4.91 3.12 -13.87
N GLY A 20 -4.81 3.92 -14.92
CA GLY A 20 -5.91 4.80 -15.35
C GLY A 20 -6.29 5.77 -14.22
N SER A 21 -7.57 5.80 -13.86
CA SER A 21 -8.11 6.59 -12.75
C SER A 21 -8.22 5.81 -11.43
N THR A 22 -7.58 4.64 -11.32
CA THR A 22 -7.59 3.85 -10.08
C THR A 22 -6.21 3.83 -9.43
N LEU A 23 -6.14 4.24 -8.17
CA LEU A 23 -4.92 4.29 -7.37
C LEU A 23 -4.99 3.22 -6.28
N TRP A 24 -3.92 2.44 -6.15
CA TRP A 24 -3.66 1.58 -5.00
C TRP A 24 -2.54 2.18 -4.16
N ALA A 25 -2.67 2.06 -2.85
CA ALA A 25 -1.67 2.51 -1.90
C ALA A 25 -1.46 1.47 -0.81
N VAL A 26 -0.21 1.20 -0.47
CA VAL A 26 0.11 0.53 0.79
C VAL A 26 0.34 1.59 1.87
N GLN A 27 -0.16 1.31 3.06
CA GLN A 27 0.11 2.06 4.28
C GLN A 27 0.95 1.16 5.19
N ASN A 28 2.19 1.57 5.40
CA ASN A 28 3.27 0.75 5.93
C ASN A 28 3.02 0.33 7.38
N ALA A 29 2.97 1.28 8.31
CA ALA A 29 2.87 0.99 9.75
C ALA A 29 1.52 0.39 10.18
N THR A 30 0.54 0.29 9.27
CA THR A 30 -0.79 -0.24 9.53
C THR A 30 -1.10 -1.49 8.70
N ASP A 31 -0.11 -2.05 7.99
CA ASP A 31 -0.28 -3.26 7.18
C ASP A 31 -1.56 -3.23 6.33
N THR A 32 -1.72 -2.15 5.56
CA THR A 32 -2.98 -1.86 4.88
C THR A 32 -2.78 -1.58 3.40
N ILE A 33 -3.69 -2.06 2.56
CA ILE A 33 -3.83 -1.69 1.15
C ILE A 33 -5.16 -0.95 0.97
N THR A 34 -5.13 0.22 0.34
CA THR A 34 -6.34 0.97 -0.05
C THR A 34 -6.42 1.15 -1.55
N ARG A 35 -7.63 1.10 -2.08
CA ARG A 35 -7.93 1.41 -3.48
C ARG A 35 -8.80 2.66 -3.55
N TRP A 36 -8.49 3.53 -4.49
CA TRP A 36 -9.11 4.84 -4.67
C TRP A 36 -9.52 5.03 -6.12
N ALA A 37 -10.70 5.61 -6.34
CA ALA A 37 -11.11 6.13 -7.63
C ALA A 37 -10.77 7.63 -7.68
N LEU A 38 -10.04 8.05 -8.71
CA LEU A 38 -9.66 9.44 -8.93
C LEU A 38 -10.66 10.11 -9.89
N SER A 39 -10.91 11.40 -9.67
CA SER A 39 -11.63 12.24 -10.63
C SER A 39 -10.83 12.38 -11.93
N ASP A 40 -11.51 12.73 -13.03
CA ASP A 40 -10.87 12.89 -14.35
C ASP A 40 -9.73 13.93 -14.36
N ASP A 41 -9.83 14.93 -13.48
CA ASP A 41 -8.83 15.97 -13.28
C ASP A 41 -7.85 15.67 -12.12
N TYR A 42 -7.94 14.49 -11.49
CA TYR A 42 -7.11 14.03 -10.38
C TYR A 42 -7.15 14.93 -9.12
N THR A 43 -8.12 15.83 -9.00
CA THR A 43 -8.26 16.73 -7.84
C THR A 43 -9.03 16.10 -6.68
N THR A 44 -9.70 14.96 -6.88
CA THR A 44 -10.37 14.19 -5.83
C THR A 44 -10.01 12.71 -5.93
N ALA A 45 -9.87 12.06 -4.78
CA ALA A 45 -9.68 10.61 -4.66
C ALA A 45 -10.68 10.05 -3.65
N THR A 46 -11.58 9.17 -4.08
CA THR A 46 -12.56 8.52 -3.20
C THR A 46 -12.14 7.09 -2.92
N ARG A 47 -12.03 6.72 -1.64
CA ARG A 47 -11.66 5.34 -1.25
C ARG A 47 -12.77 4.37 -1.62
N THR A 48 -12.45 3.40 -2.47
CA THR A 48 -13.36 2.33 -2.89
C THR A 48 -13.10 1.00 -2.18
N ARG A 49 -11.90 0.81 -1.63
CA ARG A 49 -11.58 -0.37 -0.82
C ARG A 49 -10.48 -0.11 0.21
N HIS A 50 -10.54 -0.87 1.29
CA HIS A 50 -9.59 -0.88 2.41
C HIS A 50 -9.42 -2.33 2.87
N VAL A 51 -8.20 -2.83 2.94
CA VAL A 51 -7.86 -4.15 3.45
C VAL A 51 -6.67 -4.01 4.38
N THR A 52 -6.78 -4.56 5.59
CA THR A 52 -5.69 -4.63 6.58
C THR A 52 -5.37 -6.10 6.82
N ASP A 53 -4.09 -6.46 6.73
CA ASP A 53 -3.62 -7.84 6.90
C ASP A 53 -2.18 -7.85 7.38
N GLU A 54 -1.95 -8.31 8.61
CA GLU A 54 -0.61 -8.38 9.24
C GLU A 54 0.40 -9.21 8.43
N SER A 55 -0.05 -10.10 7.54
CA SER A 55 0.84 -10.86 6.67
C SER A 55 1.58 -9.99 5.65
N LEU A 56 1.12 -8.75 5.41
CA LEU A 56 1.80 -7.77 4.56
C LEU A 56 3.16 -7.35 5.13
N GLY A 57 3.29 -7.34 6.46
CA GLY A 57 4.55 -7.16 7.18
C GLY A 57 5.34 -5.92 6.76
N LEU A 58 4.85 -4.75 7.13
CA LEU A 58 5.39 -3.43 6.80
C LEU A 58 5.54 -3.26 5.29
N PRO A 59 4.42 -3.18 4.55
CA PRO A 59 4.45 -3.05 3.10
C PRO A 59 5.01 -1.69 2.67
N THR A 60 5.94 -1.69 1.74
CA THR A 60 6.62 -0.45 1.28
C THR A 60 6.39 -0.15 -0.20
N THR A 61 6.06 -1.16 -0.99
CA THR A 61 5.69 -0.98 -2.39
C THR A 61 4.77 -2.11 -2.86
N LEU A 62 4.01 -1.83 -3.92
CA LEU A 62 3.10 -2.78 -4.55
C LEU A 62 3.13 -2.64 -6.07
N VAL A 63 2.81 -3.73 -6.77
CA VAL A 63 2.52 -3.72 -8.20
C VAL A 63 1.39 -4.69 -8.51
N ARG A 64 0.54 -4.37 -9.48
CA ARG A 64 -0.58 -5.18 -9.91
C ARG A 64 -0.23 -5.94 -11.17
N ARG A 65 -0.67 -7.19 -11.19
CA ARG A 65 -0.65 -8.06 -12.35
C ARG A 65 -2.00 -8.76 -12.43
N ASP A 66 -2.80 -8.39 -13.43
CA ASP A 66 -4.16 -8.87 -13.62
C ASP A 66 -5.01 -8.63 -12.34
N ASN A 67 -5.47 -9.70 -11.69
CA ASN A 67 -6.27 -9.63 -10.46
C ASN A 67 -5.45 -9.82 -9.17
N CYS A 68 -4.13 -9.86 -9.29
CA CYS A 68 -3.20 -10.09 -8.19
C CYS A 68 -2.38 -8.82 -7.92
N THR A 69 -2.22 -8.48 -6.64
CA THR A 69 -1.35 -7.41 -6.16
C THR A 69 -0.16 -8.04 -5.45
N LEU A 70 1.05 -7.73 -5.93
CA LEU A 70 2.30 -8.17 -5.33
C LEU A 70 2.84 -7.06 -4.44
N VAL A 71 3.13 -7.38 -3.18
CA VAL A 71 3.52 -6.40 -2.15
C VAL A 71 4.84 -6.79 -1.53
N VAL A 72 5.79 -5.86 -1.41
CA VAL A 72 7.08 -6.10 -0.75
C VAL A 72 6.95 -5.94 0.75
N SER A 73 7.29 -7.00 1.52
CA SER A 73 7.36 -6.97 2.98
C SER A 73 8.78 -6.59 3.42
N SER A 74 8.93 -5.43 4.05
CA SER A 74 10.22 -4.76 4.21
C SER A 74 11.04 -5.17 5.43
N GLN A 75 10.40 -5.65 6.50
CA GLN A 75 11.05 -5.85 7.80
C GLN A 75 11.78 -4.60 8.34
N PHE A 76 11.27 -3.39 8.08
CA PHE A 76 11.87 -2.14 8.57
C PHE A 76 11.96 -2.05 10.10
N ASP A 77 11.20 -2.87 10.83
CA ASP A 77 11.28 -3.07 12.27
C ASP A 77 12.50 -3.86 12.74
N LYS A 78 13.23 -4.53 11.83
CA LYS A 78 14.37 -5.39 12.17
C LYS A 78 15.69 -4.80 11.68
N GLY A 79 16.22 -3.85 12.44
CA GLY A 79 17.48 -3.18 12.10
C GLY A 79 17.33 -2.11 11.01
N GLY A 80 16.08 -1.74 10.71
CA GLY A 80 15.74 -0.67 9.78
C GLY A 80 15.28 0.60 10.52
N PRO A 81 14.62 1.53 9.81
CA PRO A 81 14.21 2.81 10.39
C PRO A 81 13.13 2.71 11.47
N MET A 82 12.50 1.54 11.65
CA MET A 82 11.38 1.36 12.58
C MET A 82 11.71 0.51 13.81
N GLY A 83 12.93 -0.01 13.94
CA GLY A 83 13.31 -0.77 15.13
C GLY A 83 14.70 -1.41 15.06
N PRO A 84 15.28 -1.75 16.23
CA PRO A 84 16.52 -2.50 16.30
C PRO A 84 16.29 -3.97 15.88
N GLY A 85 17.34 -4.66 15.47
CA GLY A 85 17.28 -6.09 15.16
C GLY A 85 18.06 -6.46 13.90
N THR A 86 17.72 -7.61 13.32
CA THR A 86 18.34 -8.10 12.08
C THR A 86 17.26 -8.75 11.22
N PRO A 87 17.13 -8.38 9.94
CA PRO A 87 16.11 -8.95 9.08
C PRO A 87 16.45 -10.42 8.79
N THR A 88 15.42 -11.25 8.65
CA THR A 88 15.61 -12.66 8.26
C THR A 88 15.53 -12.80 6.75
N THR A 89 16.36 -13.66 6.17
CA THR A 89 16.28 -14.05 4.77
C THR A 89 15.49 -15.37 4.62
N PRO A 90 14.79 -15.58 3.49
CA PRO A 90 14.60 -14.62 2.39
C PRO A 90 13.63 -13.48 2.75
N PHE A 91 13.78 -12.34 2.09
CA PHE A 91 12.73 -11.31 2.06
C PHE A 91 11.53 -11.83 1.27
N LYS A 92 10.35 -11.27 1.56
CA LYS A 92 9.08 -11.78 1.04
C LYS A 92 8.41 -10.78 0.11
N VAL A 93 7.77 -11.33 -0.91
CA VAL A 93 6.71 -10.67 -1.67
C VAL A 93 5.42 -11.41 -1.35
N VAL A 94 4.40 -10.67 -0.93
CA VAL A 94 3.08 -11.20 -0.59
C VAL A 94 2.14 -10.96 -1.77
N ALA A 95 1.38 -11.98 -2.14
CA ALA A 95 0.34 -11.88 -3.16
C ALA A 95 -1.02 -11.65 -2.48
N VAL A 96 -1.77 -10.66 -2.95
CA VAL A 96 -3.11 -10.33 -2.47
C VAL A 96 -4.06 -10.27 -3.65
N ASP A 97 -5.15 -11.03 -3.57
CA ASP A 97 -6.13 -11.11 -4.66
C ASP A 97 -7.31 -10.17 -4.44
N GLY A 98 -7.85 -9.62 -5.54
CA GLY A 98 -9.14 -8.92 -5.52
C GLY A 98 -9.16 -7.58 -4.77
N ILE A 99 -7.99 -6.97 -4.57
CA ILE A 99 -7.82 -5.60 -4.07
C ILE A 99 -7.58 -4.62 -5.21
#